data_AF-A0A9W4RKR0-F1
#
_entry.id   AF-A0A9W4RKR0-F1
#
_cell.length_a   1.000
_cell.length_b   1.000
_cell.length_c   1.000
_cell.angle_alpha   90.00
_cell.angle_beta   90.00
_cell.angle_gamma   90.00
#
_symmetry.space_group_name_H-M   'P 1'
#
loop_
_entity.id
_entity.type
_entity.pdbx_description
1 polymer ?
#
loop_
_entity_poly.entity_id
_entity_poly.type
_entity_poly.pdbx_seq_one_letter_code
_entity_poly.pdbx_strand_id
1 'polypeptide(L)'
;MVWQFYTYRRQEALRAKPNPAHYALAELVRRVPGFITLTQNVDNLRQLAGHPADQMKELHGNLFTLSCFDKEGCGYVERDNFETSLTPALDPSKDEHAAMGSIDPNNRPKASPVLLAGIARKHAQILGDKYKEETPTIQDLTALKPPEQLTVNPVANVRLTSGLAKSDLPQCPKCKTNLLRPGVVWFGEPLAVETVEETKAIFDEPAPIDLCLVIGTSSSVWPAAGYAEMAKKKGARVAVINIHADDAKGIRPNQD
;
A
#
# COMPACT_ATOMS: atom_id res chain seq x y z
N MET A 1 18.22 5.36 -6.70
CA MET A 1 16.84 5.83 -6.45
C MET A 1 15.95 4.77 -5.81
N VAL A 2 15.64 3.64 -6.46
CA VAL A 2 14.70 2.63 -5.89
C VAL A 2 15.12 2.19 -4.49
N TRP A 3 16.41 1.91 -4.29
CA TRP A 3 16.93 1.56 -2.97
C TRP A 3 16.85 2.67 -1.93
N GLN A 4 16.97 3.94 -2.30
CA GLN A 4 16.77 5.05 -1.36
C GLN A 4 15.30 5.13 -0.92
N PHE A 5 14.36 4.98 -1.87
CA PHE A 5 12.94 4.90 -1.57
C PHE A 5 12.60 3.74 -0.61
N TYR A 6 13.11 2.54 -0.87
CA TYR A 6 12.86 1.40 0.00
C TYR A 6 13.59 1.49 1.34
N THR A 7 14.77 2.11 1.38
CA THR A 7 15.50 2.39 2.64
C THR A 7 14.69 3.34 3.53
N TYR A 8 14.19 4.44 2.97
CA TYR A 8 13.28 5.34 3.67
C TYR A 8 12.04 4.61 4.19
N ARG A 9 11.35 3.84 3.32
CA ARG A 9 10.15 3.09 3.75
C ARG A 9 10.41 2.05 4.83
N ARG A 10 11.56 1.36 4.79
CA ARG A 10 11.98 0.42 5.83
C ARG A 10 12.17 1.14 7.17
N GLN A 11 12.80 2.31 7.18
CA GLN A 11 12.99 3.10 8.40
C GLN A 11 11.67 3.58 8.99
N GLU A 12 10.76 4.09 8.15
CA GLU A 12 9.44 4.50 8.61
C GLU A 12 8.64 3.30 9.14
N ALA A 13 8.73 2.13 8.50
CA ALA A 13 8.11 0.90 8.98
C ALA A 13 8.69 0.43 10.32
N LEU A 14 10.01 0.51 10.53
CA LEU A 14 10.66 0.19 11.81
C LEU A 14 10.24 1.13 12.95
N ARG A 15 9.89 2.38 12.63
CA ARG A 15 9.40 3.37 13.61
C ARG A 15 7.91 3.22 13.90
N ALA A 16 7.14 2.68 12.95
CA ALA A 16 5.72 2.48 13.09
C ALA A 16 5.41 1.43 14.18
N LYS A 17 4.25 1.59 14.84
CA LYS A 17 3.76 0.66 15.86
C LYS A 17 2.41 0.11 15.43
N PRO A 18 2.09 -1.16 15.74
CA PRO A 18 0.76 -1.68 15.49
C PRO A 18 -0.29 -0.86 16.26
N ASN A 19 -1.40 -0.57 15.59
CA ASN A 19 -2.55 0.11 16.19
C ASN A 19 -3.58 -0.91 16.76
N PRO A 20 -4.62 -0.46 17.48
CA PRO A 20 -5.62 -1.37 18.08
C PRO A 20 -6.26 -2.36 17.10
N ALA A 21 -6.45 -2.00 15.83
CA ALA A 21 -7.02 -2.91 14.84
C ALA A 21 -6.10 -4.10 14.53
N HIS A 22 -4.77 -3.90 14.54
CA HIS A 22 -3.82 -5.00 14.34
C HIS A 22 -3.92 -6.03 15.46
N TYR A 23 -3.95 -5.57 16.71
CA TYR A 23 -4.09 -6.45 17.88
C TYR A 23 -5.45 -7.14 17.91
N ALA A 24 -6.54 -6.42 17.60
CA ALA A 24 -7.87 -7.00 17.54
C ALA A 24 -7.97 -8.12 16.49
N LEU A 25 -7.34 -7.93 15.31
CA LEU A 25 -7.31 -8.96 14.27
C LEU A 25 -6.42 -10.14 14.65
N ALA A 26 -5.29 -9.92 15.32
CA ALA A 26 -4.47 -11.02 15.84
C ALA A 26 -5.23 -11.84 16.88
N GLU A 27 -6.00 -11.20 17.77
CA GLU A 27 -6.87 -11.90 18.73
C GLU A 27 -8.02 -12.64 18.06
N LEU A 28 -8.66 -12.03 17.05
CA LEU A 28 -9.77 -12.66 16.32
C LEU A 28 -9.33 -13.97 15.68
N VAL A 29 -8.18 -13.96 15.00
CA VAL A 29 -7.66 -15.13 14.28
C VAL A 29 -7.34 -16.30 15.21
N ARG A 30 -6.85 -16.03 16.42
CA ARG A 30 -6.62 -17.08 17.43
C ARG A 30 -7.91 -17.70 17.96
N ARG A 31 -9.02 -16.96 17.95
CA ARG A 31 -10.30 -17.39 18.52
C ARG A 31 -11.23 -18.04 17.52
N VAL A 32 -10.99 -17.83 16.23
CA VAL A 32 -11.84 -18.33 15.14
C VAL A 32 -11.04 -19.34 14.32
N PRO A 33 -11.23 -20.66 14.57
CA PRO A 33 -10.58 -21.70 13.79
C PRO A 33 -10.87 -21.54 12.30
N GLY A 34 -9.85 -21.73 11.46
CA GLY A 34 -9.98 -21.60 10.01
C GLY A 34 -10.03 -20.16 9.48
N PHE A 35 -9.92 -19.13 10.34
CA PHE A 35 -9.78 -17.76 9.88
C PHE A 35 -8.40 -17.56 9.23
N ILE A 36 -8.38 -17.13 7.96
CA ILE A 36 -7.16 -16.81 7.23
C ILE A 36 -7.15 -15.33 6.85
N THR A 37 -6.00 -14.68 7.07
CA THR A 37 -5.76 -13.29 6.69
C THR A 37 -4.97 -13.21 5.39
N LEU A 38 -5.50 -12.51 4.39
CA LEU A 38 -4.76 -12.10 3.21
C LEU A 38 -4.38 -10.62 3.35
N THR A 39 -3.09 -10.29 3.31
CA THR A 39 -2.64 -8.90 3.47
C THR A 39 -1.89 -8.40 2.24
N GLN A 40 -2.27 -7.20 1.78
CA GLN A 40 -1.58 -6.46 0.72
C GLN A 40 -0.42 -5.61 1.26
N ASN A 41 -0.35 -5.43 2.58
CA ASN A 41 0.65 -4.61 3.23
C ASN A 41 1.98 -5.35 3.27
N VAL A 42 3.06 -4.57 3.26
CA VAL A 42 4.46 -5.05 3.28
C VAL A 42 5.21 -4.53 4.52
N ASP A 43 4.50 -3.95 5.48
CA ASP A 43 5.02 -3.12 6.58
C ASP A 43 5.42 -3.87 7.85
N ASN A 44 5.10 -5.17 7.93
CA ASN A 44 5.35 -6.05 9.07
C ASN A 44 4.56 -5.74 10.36
N LEU A 45 3.58 -4.83 10.35
CA LEU A 45 2.84 -4.43 11.55
C LEU A 45 1.94 -5.54 12.11
N ARG A 46 1.46 -6.46 11.26
CA ARG A 46 0.65 -7.61 11.71
C ARG A 46 1.49 -8.61 12.48
N GLN A 47 2.69 -8.91 11.98
CA GLN A 47 3.68 -9.76 12.63
C GLN A 47 4.05 -9.18 14.00
N LEU A 48 4.31 -7.88 14.06
CA LEU A 48 4.58 -7.18 15.33
C LEU A 48 3.39 -7.20 16.31
N ALA A 49 2.15 -7.23 15.81
CA ALA A 49 0.96 -7.45 16.65
C ALA A 49 0.76 -8.91 17.10
N GLY A 50 1.65 -9.81 16.69
CA GLY A 50 1.61 -11.23 17.01
C GLY A 50 0.62 -12.04 16.15
N HIS A 51 0.24 -11.54 14.98
CA HIS A 51 -0.66 -12.29 14.08
C HIS A 51 -0.02 -13.64 13.70
N PRO A 52 -0.70 -14.79 13.84
CA PRO A 52 -0.12 -16.10 13.55
C PRO A 52 0.32 -16.20 12.09
N ALA A 53 1.57 -16.61 11.86
CA ALA A 53 2.17 -16.63 10.53
C ALA A 53 1.56 -17.71 9.61
N ASP A 54 1.12 -18.82 10.18
CA ASP A 54 0.45 -19.93 9.48
C ASP A 54 -0.97 -19.57 9.02
N GLN A 55 -1.58 -18.55 9.65
CA GLN A 55 -2.93 -18.06 9.31
C GLN A 55 -2.88 -16.74 8.52
N MET A 56 -1.73 -16.37 7.96
CA MET A 56 -1.55 -15.13 7.21
C MET A 56 -0.80 -15.35 5.90
N LYS A 57 -1.26 -14.71 4.83
CA LYS A 57 -0.57 -14.67 3.53
C LYS A 57 -0.25 -13.23 3.13
N GLU A 58 1.04 -12.96 2.93
CA GLU A 58 1.56 -11.67 2.46
C GLU A 58 1.54 -11.63 0.93
N LEU A 59 0.45 -11.10 0.37
CA LEU A 59 0.21 -11.11 -1.08
C LEU A 59 1.33 -10.39 -1.86
N HIS A 60 1.84 -9.28 -1.30
CA HIS A 60 2.81 -8.42 -1.97
C HIS A 60 4.22 -8.53 -1.39
N GLY A 61 4.50 -9.58 -0.62
CA GLY A 61 5.79 -9.78 0.06
C GLY A 61 5.99 -8.88 1.28
N ASN A 62 7.24 -8.54 1.59
CA ASN A 62 7.58 -7.85 2.85
C ASN A 62 8.79 -6.92 2.66
N LEU A 63 8.76 -5.72 3.25
CA LEU A 63 9.86 -4.73 3.19
C LEU A 63 11.15 -5.23 3.84
N PHE A 64 11.06 -6.19 4.76
CA PHE A 64 12.16 -6.79 5.50
C PHE A 64 12.67 -8.09 4.88
N THR A 65 12.18 -8.43 3.68
CA THR A 65 12.74 -9.48 2.85
C THR A 65 13.65 -8.86 1.78
N LEU A 66 14.82 -9.46 1.56
CA LEU A 66 15.73 -9.17 0.46
C LEU A 66 15.80 -10.39 -0.45
N SER A 67 15.84 -10.18 -1.77
CA SER A 67 15.94 -11.29 -2.73
C SER A 67 16.91 -10.94 -3.86
N CYS A 68 17.60 -11.93 -4.41
CA CYS A 68 18.41 -11.74 -5.60
C CYS A 68 17.52 -11.40 -6.81
N PHE A 69 17.98 -10.50 -7.68
CA PHE A 69 17.28 -10.23 -8.95
C PHE A 69 17.17 -11.47 -9.85
N ASP A 70 18.18 -12.33 -9.81
CA ASP A 70 18.16 -13.63 -10.49
C ASP A 70 17.48 -14.68 -9.60
N LYS A 71 16.15 -14.74 -9.67
CA LYS A 71 15.34 -15.66 -8.86
C LYS A 71 15.51 -17.12 -9.31
N GLU A 72 15.54 -17.37 -10.62
CA GLU A 72 15.63 -18.74 -11.17
C GLU A 72 17.05 -19.31 -11.10
N GLY A 73 18.07 -18.50 -11.37
CA GLY A 73 19.46 -18.95 -11.34
C GLY A 73 20.07 -18.97 -9.93
N CYS A 74 19.85 -17.92 -9.15
CA CYS A 74 20.43 -17.80 -7.81
C CYS A 74 19.42 -18.15 -6.70
N GLY A 75 18.22 -17.58 -6.74
CA GLY A 75 17.16 -17.87 -5.77
C GLY A 75 17.47 -17.47 -4.32
N TYR A 76 18.49 -16.62 -4.09
CA TYR A 76 18.79 -16.13 -2.74
C TYR A 76 17.65 -15.28 -2.20
N VAL A 77 17.19 -15.61 -1.00
CA VAL A 77 16.19 -14.87 -0.24
C VAL A 77 16.65 -14.79 1.21
N GLU A 78 16.58 -13.60 1.77
CA GLU A 78 16.86 -13.30 3.17
C GLU A 78 15.62 -12.66 3.76
N ARG A 79 15.01 -13.30 4.75
CA ARG A 79 13.82 -12.81 5.46
C ARG A 79 14.25 -12.19 6.78
N ASP A 80 13.37 -11.38 7.35
CA ASP A 80 13.57 -10.77 8.67
C ASP A 80 14.85 -9.93 8.78
N ASN A 81 15.28 -9.34 7.67
CA ASN A 81 16.37 -8.37 7.67
C ASN A 81 15.83 -7.02 8.14
N PHE A 82 16.02 -6.75 9.43
CA PHE A 82 15.65 -5.49 10.08
C PHE A 82 16.81 -4.47 10.17
N GLU A 83 17.89 -4.69 9.43
CA GLU A 83 19.04 -3.78 9.39
C GLU A 83 18.60 -2.39 8.90
N THR A 84 19.00 -1.35 9.65
CA THR A 84 18.67 0.04 9.36
C THR A 84 19.50 0.61 8.22
N SER A 85 20.65 0.01 7.93
CA SER A 85 21.54 0.34 6.82
C SER A 85 21.93 -0.94 6.08
N LEU A 86 21.52 -1.05 4.82
CA LEU A 86 21.83 -2.21 3.98
C LEU A 86 23.22 -2.13 3.35
N THR A 87 23.72 -0.91 3.13
CA THR A 87 25.09 -0.62 2.71
C THR A 87 25.53 0.71 3.33
N PRO A 88 26.84 0.97 3.48
CA PRO A 88 27.33 2.25 3.99
C PRO A 88 26.87 3.48 3.19
N ALA A 89 26.49 3.30 1.92
CA ALA A 89 26.00 4.36 1.03
C ALA A 89 24.47 4.54 1.10
N LEU A 90 23.77 3.61 1.73
CA LEU A 90 22.34 3.70 2.07
C LEU A 90 22.15 3.92 3.59
N ASP A 91 23.20 4.38 4.27
CA ASP A 91 23.14 4.69 5.70
C ASP A 91 22.34 5.98 5.92
N PRO A 92 21.18 5.92 6.61
CA PRO A 92 20.38 7.12 6.88
C PRO A 92 21.09 8.19 7.70
N SER A 93 22.10 7.80 8.49
CA SER A 93 22.84 8.77 9.32
C SER A 93 23.76 9.66 8.49
N LYS A 94 24.06 9.27 7.25
CA LYS A 94 24.97 9.98 6.35
C LYS A 94 24.25 10.85 5.33
N ASP A 95 22.93 10.93 5.37
CA ASP A 95 22.18 11.90 4.59
C ASP A 95 22.43 13.31 5.17
N GLU A 96 23.55 13.94 4.79
CA GLU A 96 23.73 15.39 4.87
C GLU A 96 22.78 16.04 3.84
N HIS A 97 21.49 16.08 4.20
CA HIS A 97 20.36 16.70 3.51
C HIS A 97 20.19 16.38 2.01
N ALA A 98 19.39 15.36 1.74
CA ALA A 98 18.36 15.50 0.71
C ALA A 98 17.04 14.99 1.28
N ALA A 99 16.21 15.94 1.71
CA ALA A 99 14.78 15.77 1.74
C ALA A 99 14.37 15.17 0.38
N MET A 100 14.22 13.85 0.32
CA MET A 100 13.69 13.16 -0.84
C MET A 100 12.19 13.45 -0.85
N GLY A 101 11.86 14.70 -1.21
CA GLY A 101 10.63 15.36 -0.80
C GLY A 101 10.53 15.39 0.71
N SER A 102 10.79 16.54 1.35
CA SER A 102 10.04 16.77 2.58
C SER A 102 8.59 16.67 2.14
N ILE A 103 7.79 15.77 2.73
CA ILE A 103 6.37 16.06 2.83
C ILE A 103 6.39 17.37 3.60
N ASP A 104 6.27 18.49 2.89
CA ASP A 104 6.11 19.77 3.53
C ASP A 104 4.95 19.54 4.51
N PRO A 105 5.14 19.78 5.82
CA PRO A 105 4.05 19.59 6.78
C PRO A 105 2.82 20.46 6.42
N ASN A 106 2.98 21.44 5.52
CA ASN A 106 1.94 22.22 4.85
C ASN A 106 1.53 21.71 3.45
N ASN A 107 2.28 20.78 2.84
CA ASN A 107 1.87 19.92 1.73
C ASN A 107 1.08 18.72 2.26
N ARG A 108 0.17 19.02 3.18
CA ARG A 108 -1.11 18.33 3.21
C ARG A 108 -1.71 18.53 1.82
N PRO A 109 -2.28 17.52 1.17
CA PRO A 109 -3.02 17.75 -0.07
C PRO A 109 -4.04 18.87 0.18
N LYS A 110 -3.75 20.07 -0.32
CA LYS A 110 -4.72 21.16 -0.31
C LYS A 110 -5.73 20.74 -1.35
N ALA A 111 -6.93 20.40 -0.88
CA ALA A 111 -8.06 20.10 -1.73
C ALA A 111 -8.14 21.16 -2.83
N SER A 112 -8.29 20.73 -4.09
CA SER A 112 -8.39 21.68 -5.19
C SER A 112 -9.53 22.67 -4.90
N PRO A 113 -9.46 23.93 -5.38
CA PRO A 113 -10.55 24.89 -5.19
C PRO A 113 -11.92 24.35 -5.63
N VAL A 114 -11.93 23.46 -6.63
CA VAL A 114 -13.11 22.73 -7.11
C VAL A 114 -13.59 21.70 -6.08
N LEU A 115 -12.68 20.95 -5.46
CA LEU A 115 -13.00 20.03 -4.37
C LEU A 115 -13.48 20.77 -3.12
N LEU A 116 -12.87 21.91 -2.77
CA LEU A 116 -13.30 22.78 -1.68
C LEU A 116 -14.68 23.39 -1.94
N ALA A 117 -14.96 23.86 -3.16
CA ALA A 117 -16.27 24.35 -3.57
C ALA A 117 -17.34 23.24 -3.63
N GLY A 118 -16.92 22.00 -3.91
CA GLY A 118 -17.76 20.82 -3.81
C GLY A 118 -18.11 20.48 -2.35
N ILE A 119 -17.12 20.54 -1.46
CA ILE A 119 -17.28 20.32 -0.02
C ILE A 119 -18.16 21.41 0.61
N ALA A 120 -17.94 22.69 0.28
CA ALA A 120 -18.74 23.81 0.76
C ALA A 120 -20.22 23.69 0.36
N ARG A 121 -20.52 23.39 -0.91
CA ARG A 121 -21.90 23.13 -1.38
C ARG A 121 -22.57 21.98 -0.63
N LYS A 122 -21.82 20.90 -0.38
CA LYS A 122 -22.35 19.72 0.31
C LYS A 122 -22.54 19.98 1.81
N HIS A 123 -21.66 20.76 2.44
CA HIS A 123 -21.80 21.19 3.83
C HIS A 123 -22.97 22.16 4.01
N ALA A 124 -23.20 23.10 3.09
CA ALA A 124 -24.35 23.99 3.10
C ALA A 124 -25.68 23.22 2.97
N GLN A 125 -25.73 22.20 2.11
CA GLN A 125 -26.90 21.31 2.00
C GLN A 125 -27.19 20.49 3.27
N ILE A 126 -26.16 20.07 4.00
CA ILE A 126 -26.29 19.21 5.18
C ILE A 126 -26.54 20.03 6.46
N LEU A 127 -25.89 21.17 6.60
CA LEU A 127 -25.86 21.96 7.84
C LEU A 127 -26.77 23.19 7.81
N GLY A 128 -27.29 23.59 6.64
CA GLY A 128 -28.15 24.76 6.46
C GLY A 128 -27.56 26.03 7.08
N ASP A 129 -28.36 26.75 7.85
CA ASP A 129 -27.99 28.04 8.48
C ASP A 129 -26.85 27.96 9.50
N LYS A 130 -26.40 26.75 9.86
CA LYS A 130 -25.27 26.54 10.78
C LYS A 130 -23.91 26.59 10.08
N TYR A 131 -23.88 26.64 8.75
CA TYR A 131 -22.66 26.80 7.97
C TYR A 131 -22.29 28.29 7.82
N LYS A 132 -21.04 28.67 8.17
CA LYS A 132 -20.50 30.02 7.94
C LYS A 132 -19.35 29.93 6.95
N GLU A 133 -19.53 30.56 5.79
CA GLU A 133 -18.47 30.71 4.79
C GLU A 133 -17.51 31.83 5.16
N GLU A 134 -16.22 31.61 4.97
CA GLU A 134 -15.32 32.67 4.51
C GLU A 134 -14.84 32.25 3.11
N THR A 135 -15.38 32.90 2.07
CA THR A 135 -15.16 32.53 0.65
C THR A 135 -14.69 33.73 -0.18
N PRO A 136 -13.72 33.54 -1.10
CA PRO A 136 -13.31 34.51 -2.13
C PRO A 136 -14.43 34.89 -3.11
N THR A 137 -14.24 35.96 -3.87
CA THR A 137 -15.30 36.66 -4.63
C THR A 137 -15.34 36.32 -6.12
N ILE A 138 -16.43 36.68 -6.81
CA ILE A 138 -16.66 36.40 -8.23
C ILE A 138 -15.60 37.03 -9.16
N GLN A 139 -14.91 38.09 -8.73
CA GLN A 139 -13.80 38.68 -9.47
C GLN A 139 -12.59 37.73 -9.58
N ASP A 140 -12.47 36.75 -8.69
CA ASP A 140 -11.38 35.76 -8.65
C ASP A 140 -11.56 34.64 -9.71
N LEU A 141 -12.77 34.49 -10.28
CA LEU A 141 -13.11 33.45 -11.26
C LEU A 141 -13.03 33.96 -12.71
N THR A 142 -13.21 35.26 -12.95
CA THR A 142 -13.23 35.85 -14.30
C THR A 142 -11.86 35.87 -14.97
N ALA A 143 -10.77 35.76 -14.20
CA ALA A 143 -9.40 35.68 -14.71
C ALA A 143 -8.99 34.24 -15.12
N LEU A 144 -9.80 33.23 -14.76
CA LEU A 144 -9.49 31.83 -15.04
C LEU A 144 -10.04 31.43 -16.41
N LYS A 145 -9.19 31.48 -17.43
CA LYS A 145 -9.44 30.71 -18.65
C LYS A 145 -9.43 29.21 -18.30
N PRO A 146 -10.24 28.36 -18.97
CA PRO A 146 -9.97 26.93 -18.95
C PRO A 146 -8.49 26.75 -19.30
N PRO A 147 -7.71 25.94 -18.57
CA PRO A 147 -6.39 25.62 -19.06
C PRO A 147 -6.60 25.09 -20.48
N GLU A 148 -5.91 25.69 -21.46
CA GLU A 148 -5.66 25.02 -22.73
C GLU A 148 -5.34 23.57 -22.37
N GLN A 149 -5.98 22.62 -23.04
CA GLN A 149 -5.69 21.20 -22.85
C GLN A 149 -4.17 21.05 -22.85
N LEU A 150 -3.59 20.98 -21.66
CA LEU A 150 -2.22 20.62 -21.51
C LEU A 150 -2.25 19.20 -22.04
N THR A 151 -1.65 19.03 -23.21
CA THR A 151 -1.05 17.76 -23.57
C THR A 151 -0.18 17.43 -22.38
N VAL A 152 -0.72 16.62 -21.46
CA VAL A 152 0.05 16.12 -20.34
C VAL A 152 1.04 15.22 -21.02
N ASN A 153 2.24 15.75 -21.29
CA ASN A 153 3.36 14.93 -21.65
C ASN A 153 3.41 13.86 -20.54
N PRO A 154 3.28 12.56 -20.88
CA PRO A 154 3.42 11.50 -19.89
C PRO A 154 4.71 11.80 -19.15
N VAL A 155 4.62 12.00 -17.83
CA VAL A 155 5.67 12.50 -16.92
C VAL A 155 7.01 12.48 -17.65
N ALA A 156 7.37 13.61 -18.28
CA ALA A 156 8.56 13.66 -19.14
C ALA A 156 9.68 13.04 -18.34
N ASN A 157 10.33 11.98 -18.85
CA ASN A 157 11.28 11.12 -18.13
C ASN A 157 12.16 11.94 -17.18
N VAL A 158 11.70 12.14 -15.93
CA VAL A 158 12.46 12.89 -14.95
C VAL A 158 13.58 11.93 -14.59
N ARG A 159 14.77 12.23 -15.07
CA ARG A 159 15.96 11.43 -14.77
C ARG A 159 16.31 11.71 -13.32
N LEU A 160 15.69 10.96 -12.42
CA LEU A 160 15.98 10.98 -10.99
C LEU A 160 17.38 10.35 -10.82
N THR A 161 18.41 11.18 -10.85
CA THR A 161 19.80 10.76 -10.71
C THR A 161 20.10 10.56 -9.22
N SER A 162 20.13 9.31 -8.78
CA SER A 162 20.87 9.02 -7.55
C SER A 162 22.36 9.10 -7.85
N GLY A 163 23.13 9.79 -7.02
CA GLY A 163 24.60 9.80 -7.10
C GLY A 163 25.27 8.47 -6.75
N LEU A 164 24.48 7.44 -6.40
CA LEU A 164 24.95 6.11 -6.04
C LEU A 164 25.33 5.29 -7.28
N ALA A 165 26.51 4.66 -7.22
CA ALA A 165 26.94 3.67 -8.19
C ALA A 165 26.30 2.30 -7.91
N LYS A 166 26.33 1.41 -8.90
CA LYS A 166 25.80 0.04 -8.77
C LYS A 166 26.49 -0.74 -7.64
N SER A 167 27.79 -0.50 -7.44
CA SER A 167 28.61 -1.10 -6.36
C SER A 167 28.15 -0.69 -4.96
N ASP A 168 27.51 0.47 -4.84
CA ASP A 168 27.06 1.03 -3.57
C ASP A 168 25.72 0.41 -3.09
N LEU A 169 25.06 -0.34 -3.98
CA LEU A 169 23.79 -0.99 -3.72
C LEU A 169 23.97 -2.37 -3.07
N PRO A 170 22.95 -2.92 -2.40
CA PRO A 170 23.02 -4.24 -1.79
C PRO A 170 23.37 -5.32 -2.83
N GLN A 171 24.51 -5.98 -2.66
CA GLN A 171 24.97 -7.07 -3.53
C GLN A 171 24.49 -8.42 -3.00
N CYS A 172 24.19 -9.36 -3.89
CA CYS A 172 23.82 -10.70 -3.47
C CYS A 172 25.03 -11.46 -2.89
N PRO A 173 25.00 -11.93 -1.64
CA PRO A 173 26.14 -12.63 -1.04
C PRO A 173 26.36 -14.02 -1.64
N LYS A 174 25.33 -14.63 -2.23
CA LYS A 174 25.37 -15.98 -2.83
C LYS A 174 26.06 -15.97 -4.20
N CYS A 175 25.51 -15.25 -5.18
CA CYS A 175 26.05 -15.26 -6.54
C CYS A 175 27.14 -14.22 -6.78
N LYS A 176 27.21 -13.15 -5.95
CA LYS A 176 28.19 -12.05 -6.03
C LYS A 176 28.20 -11.27 -7.36
N THR A 177 27.31 -11.60 -8.29
CA THR A 177 27.20 -10.99 -9.63
C THR A 177 25.96 -10.11 -9.77
N ASN A 178 24.89 -10.45 -9.03
CA ASN A 178 23.62 -9.74 -9.07
C ASN A 178 23.40 -8.88 -7.82
N LEU A 179 22.56 -7.86 -7.98
CA LEU A 179 22.07 -7.06 -6.86
C LEU A 179 20.99 -7.83 -6.09
N LEU A 180 20.81 -7.46 -4.83
CA LEU A 180 19.56 -7.71 -4.15
C LEU A 180 18.51 -6.69 -4.62
N ARG A 181 17.25 -7.06 -4.43
CA ARG A 181 16.06 -6.21 -4.50
C ARG A 181 15.21 -6.42 -3.25
N PRO A 182 14.35 -5.46 -2.89
CA PRO A 182 13.32 -5.68 -1.88
C PRO A 182 12.43 -6.85 -2.28
N GLY A 183 12.09 -7.71 -1.32
CA GLY A 183 11.22 -8.87 -1.46
C GLY A 183 9.74 -8.48 -1.49
N VAL A 184 9.42 -7.45 -2.28
CA VAL A 184 8.06 -6.97 -2.52
C VAL A 184 7.70 -7.13 -3.99
N VAL A 185 6.41 -7.28 -4.27
CA VAL A 185 5.88 -7.32 -5.63
C VAL A 185 5.72 -5.88 -6.16
N TRP A 186 6.28 -5.58 -7.32
CA TRP A 186 6.10 -4.28 -7.97
C TRP A 186 4.90 -4.27 -8.92
N PHE A 187 4.41 -3.08 -9.25
CA PHE A 187 3.39 -2.94 -10.29
C PHE A 187 3.91 -3.50 -11.62
N GLY A 188 3.07 -4.31 -12.27
CA GLY A 188 3.44 -5.03 -13.50
C GLY A 188 4.14 -6.36 -13.25
N GLU A 189 4.54 -6.67 -12.01
CA GLU A 189 5.03 -8.00 -11.67
C GLU A 189 3.90 -8.92 -11.21
N PRO A 190 3.96 -10.21 -11.54
CA PRO A 190 3.01 -11.18 -11.00
C PRO A 190 3.27 -11.40 -9.50
N LEU A 191 2.21 -11.77 -8.78
CA LEU A 191 2.36 -12.37 -7.45
C LEU A 191 3.19 -13.66 -7.55
N ALA A 192 3.87 -14.04 -6.46
CA ALA A 192 4.58 -15.30 -6.43
C ALA A 192 3.63 -16.48 -6.66
N VAL A 193 4.05 -17.45 -7.48
CA VAL A 193 3.23 -18.61 -7.87
C VAL A 193 2.69 -19.33 -6.64
N GLU A 194 3.57 -19.63 -5.67
CA GLU A 194 3.20 -20.23 -4.38
C GLU A 194 2.11 -19.43 -3.66
N THR A 195 2.25 -18.10 -3.57
CA THR A 195 1.23 -17.23 -2.94
C THR A 195 -0.11 -17.29 -3.67
N VAL A 196 -0.11 -17.34 -5.01
CA VAL A 196 -1.33 -17.47 -5.81
C VAL A 196 -1.98 -18.83 -5.60
N GLU A 197 -1.20 -19.91 -5.63
CA GLU A 197 -1.67 -21.28 -5.45
C GLU A 197 -2.25 -21.50 -4.05
N GLU A 198 -1.54 -21.06 -3.01
CA GLU A 198 -2.01 -21.12 -1.62
C GLU A 198 -3.29 -20.30 -1.42
N THR A 199 -3.33 -19.09 -1.98
CA THR A 199 -4.52 -18.23 -1.87
C THR A 199 -5.70 -18.85 -2.62
N LYS A 200 -5.45 -19.41 -3.81
CA LYS A 200 -6.46 -20.11 -4.60
C LYS A 200 -6.99 -21.35 -3.88
N ALA A 201 -6.12 -22.12 -3.22
CA ALA A 201 -6.52 -23.31 -2.47
C ALA A 201 -7.59 -22.99 -1.42
N ILE A 202 -7.47 -21.86 -0.71
CA ILE A 202 -8.49 -21.38 0.25
C ILE A 202 -9.87 -21.25 -0.40
N PHE A 203 -9.92 -20.74 -1.64
CA PHE A 203 -11.16 -20.59 -2.39
C PHE A 203 -11.61 -21.87 -3.10
N ASP A 204 -10.75 -22.88 -3.21
CA ASP A 204 -11.12 -24.17 -3.81
C ASP A 204 -11.63 -25.16 -2.74
N GLU A 205 -11.37 -24.94 -1.45
CA GLU A 205 -11.86 -25.75 -0.33
C GLU A 205 -13.36 -26.05 -0.42
N PRO A 206 -13.84 -27.30 -0.26
CA PRO A 206 -15.27 -27.63 -0.43
C PRO A 206 -16.21 -26.89 0.52
N ALA A 207 -15.72 -26.51 1.70
CA ALA A 207 -16.49 -25.80 2.71
C ALA A 207 -16.88 -24.38 2.22
N PRO A 208 -18.07 -23.88 2.59
CA PRO A 208 -18.43 -22.49 2.31
C PRO A 208 -17.57 -21.53 3.14
N ILE A 209 -17.38 -20.32 2.63
CA ILE A 209 -16.88 -19.20 3.43
C ILE A 209 -18.12 -18.51 3.99
N ASP A 210 -18.20 -18.32 5.30
CA ASP A 210 -19.35 -17.73 5.99
C ASP A 210 -19.24 -16.21 6.12
N LEU A 211 -18.02 -15.70 6.34
CA LEU A 211 -17.70 -14.29 6.53
C LEU A 211 -16.41 -13.90 5.83
N CYS A 212 -16.43 -12.75 5.15
CA CYS A 212 -15.24 -12.10 4.59
C CYS A 212 -15.17 -10.65 5.09
N LEU A 213 -14.02 -10.28 5.66
CA LEU A 213 -13.75 -8.93 6.14
C LEU A 213 -12.79 -8.23 5.18
N VAL A 214 -13.22 -7.11 4.61
CA VAL A 214 -12.40 -6.26 3.73
C VAL A 214 -12.06 -4.99 4.50
N ILE A 215 -10.81 -4.86 4.97
CA ILE A 215 -10.43 -3.83 5.94
C ILE A 215 -9.35 -2.92 5.36
N GLY A 216 -9.64 -1.62 5.28
CA GLY A 216 -8.65 -0.58 4.96
C GLY A 216 -8.02 -0.70 3.57
N THR A 217 -8.81 -1.05 2.55
CA THR A 217 -8.36 -1.17 1.15
C THR A 217 -9.35 -0.49 0.22
N SER A 218 -8.85 0.23 -0.79
CA SER A 218 -9.65 0.82 -1.86
C SER A 218 -10.22 -0.21 -2.84
N SER A 219 -9.78 -1.47 -2.74
CA SER A 219 -10.23 -2.58 -3.58
C SER A 219 -10.04 -2.34 -5.09
N SER A 220 -8.97 -1.64 -5.46
CA SER A 220 -8.67 -1.28 -6.85
C SER A 220 -7.48 -2.03 -7.46
N VAL A 221 -6.67 -2.71 -6.64
CA VAL A 221 -5.46 -3.41 -7.08
C VAL A 221 -5.75 -4.89 -7.28
N TRP A 222 -5.58 -5.36 -8.51
CA TRP A 222 -5.75 -6.78 -8.86
C TRP A 222 -4.44 -7.56 -8.64
N PRO A 223 -4.53 -8.83 -8.20
CA PRO A 223 -5.74 -9.65 -8.07
C PRO A 223 -6.51 -9.49 -6.75
N ALA A 224 -5.96 -8.79 -5.75
CA ALA A 224 -6.52 -8.71 -4.41
C ALA A 224 -7.96 -8.16 -4.36
N ALA A 225 -8.31 -7.23 -5.24
CA ALA A 225 -9.65 -6.68 -5.39
C ALA A 225 -10.73 -7.74 -5.65
N GLY A 226 -10.39 -8.85 -6.31
CA GLY A 226 -11.34 -9.92 -6.66
C GLY A 226 -11.70 -10.88 -5.53
N TYR A 227 -10.90 -10.94 -4.45
CA TYR A 227 -11.07 -11.95 -3.41
C TYR A 227 -12.38 -11.81 -2.63
N ALA A 228 -12.90 -10.60 -2.47
CA ALA A 228 -14.20 -10.38 -1.84
C ALA A 228 -15.34 -10.99 -2.68
N GLU A 229 -15.27 -10.89 -4.01
CA GLU A 229 -16.25 -11.49 -4.91
C GLU A 229 -16.14 -13.02 -4.91
N MET A 230 -14.92 -13.55 -4.90
CA MET A 230 -14.68 -14.99 -4.78
C MET A 230 -15.26 -15.56 -3.49
N ALA A 231 -15.06 -14.87 -2.35
CA ALA A 231 -15.64 -15.27 -1.07
C ALA A 231 -17.18 -15.27 -1.12
N LYS A 232 -17.81 -14.26 -1.72
CA LYS A 232 -19.27 -14.22 -1.91
C LYS A 232 -19.79 -15.40 -2.72
N LYS A 233 -19.10 -15.76 -3.80
CA LYS A 233 -19.47 -16.91 -4.63
C LYS A 233 -19.42 -18.23 -3.83
N LYS A 234 -18.64 -18.28 -2.74
CA LYS A 234 -18.64 -19.39 -1.76
C LYS A 234 -19.69 -19.25 -0.64
N GLY A 235 -20.55 -18.24 -0.68
CA GLY A 235 -21.61 -18.02 0.32
C GLY A 235 -21.31 -16.97 1.39
N ALA A 236 -20.16 -16.28 1.30
CA ALA A 236 -19.75 -15.36 2.37
C ALA A 236 -20.63 -14.12 2.45
N ARG A 237 -20.95 -13.72 3.68
CA ARG A 237 -21.34 -12.34 3.97
C ARG A 237 -20.09 -11.48 3.96
N VAL A 238 -20.11 -10.36 3.24
CA VAL A 238 -18.95 -9.46 3.16
C VAL A 238 -19.19 -8.20 3.98
N ALA A 239 -18.28 -7.91 4.91
CA ALA A 239 -18.25 -6.67 5.65
C ALA A 239 -17.03 -5.84 5.21
N VAL A 240 -17.30 -4.64 4.69
CA VAL A 240 -16.26 -3.67 4.31
C VAL A 240 -16.10 -2.67 5.44
N ILE A 241 -14.89 -2.55 5.98
CA ILE A 241 -14.53 -1.63 7.05
C ILE A 241 -13.50 -0.67 6.49
N ASN A 242 -13.96 0.51 6.07
CA ASN A 242 -13.11 1.53 5.49
C ASN A 242 -13.65 2.94 5.78
N ILE A 243 -12.77 3.94 5.78
CA ILE A 243 -13.10 5.34 6.06
C ILE A 243 -13.87 6.00 4.91
N HIS A 244 -13.73 5.49 3.69
CA HIS A 244 -14.44 5.96 2.50
C HIS A 244 -15.50 4.93 2.10
N ALA A 245 -16.77 5.35 2.14
CA ALA A 245 -17.89 4.49 1.78
C ALA A 245 -17.83 4.02 0.32
N ASP A 246 -17.20 4.81 -0.54
CA ASP A 246 -17.05 4.54 -1.98
C ASP A 246 -16.12 3.37 -2.29
N ASP A 247 -15.22 3.01 -1.37
CA ASP A 247 -14.31 1.85 -1.52
C ASP A 247 -15.06 0.50 -1.40
N ALA A 248 -16.35 0.54 -1.07
CA ALA A 248 -17.24 -0.61 -1.11
C ALA A 248 -18.05 -0.72 -2.42
N LYS A 249 -17.92 0.23 -3.37
CA LYS A 249 -18.58 0.15 -4.68
C LYS A 249 -18.07 -1.09 -5.43
N GLY A 250 -18.99 -1.93 -5.93
CA GLY A 250 -18.69 -3.27 -6.48
C GLY A 250 -18.70 -4.42 -5.45
N ILE A 251 -18.68 -4.13 -4.15
CA ILE A 251 -18.79 -5.13 -3.07
C ILE A 251 -20.19 -5.11 -2.42
N ARG A 252 -21.09 -4.19 -2.80
CA ARG A 252 -22.47 -4.16 -2.30
C ARG A 252 -23.42 -4.90 -3.25
N PRO A 253 -24.35 -5.74 -2.76
CA PRO A 253 -25.40 -6.31 -3.60
C PRO A 253 -26.30 -5.20 -4.18
N ASN A 254 -26.72 -5.34 -5.45
CA ASN A 254 -27.75 -4.54 -6.12
C ASN A 254 -27.45 -3.04 -6.31
N GLN A 255 -26.23 -2.69 -6.75
CA GLN A 255 -25.91 -1.32 -7.20
C GLN A 255 -25.29 -1.24 -8.61
N ASP A 256 -25.50 -2.27 -9.44
CA ASP A 256 -25.29 -2.19 -10.89
C ASP A 256 -26.52 -1.58 -11.57
#